data_AF-A0A2G2XDM6-F1
#
_entry.id   AF-A0A2G2XDM6-F1
#
_cell.length_a   1.000
_cell.length_b   1.000
_cell.length_c   1.000
_cell.angle_alpha   90.00
_cell.angle_beta   90.00
_cell.angle_gamma   90.00
#
_symmetry.space_group_name_H-M   'P 1'
#
loop_
_entity.id
_entity.type
_entity.pdbx_description
1 polymer ?
#
loop_
_entity_poly.entity_id
_entity_poly.type
_entity_poly.pdbx_seq_one_letter_code
_entity_poly.pdbx_strand_id
1 'polypeptide(L)' 'MIEAINDGKDLHVFVTMPCIQVGTVRGGTQLASQPTCLNLVDVKGASRESLALNSRLLAAIVADSVLAGELSFRKRWD' A
#
# COMPACT_ATOMS: atom_id res chain seq x y z
N MET A 1 6.45 -11.17 -8.02
CA MET A 1 7.57 -12.06 -8.40
C MET A 1 8.53 -12.13 -7.24
N ILE A 2 9.10 -13.32 -6.99
CA ILE A 2 10.04 -13.58 -5.89
C ILE A 2 11.20 -14.34 -6.51
N GLU A 3 12.40 -13.81 -6.38
CA GLU A 3 13.61 -14.42 -6.92
C GLU A 3 14.77 -14.32 -5.93
N ALA A 4 15.58 -15.39 -5.88
CA ALA A 4 16.79 -15.42 -5.08
C ALA A 4 17.91 -14.69 -5.83
N ILE A 5 18.58 -13.76 -5.15
CA ILE A 5 19.69 -12.96 -5.70
C ILE A 5 20.91 -13.10 -4.78
N ASN A 6 22.08 -12.59 -5.21
CA ASN A 6 23.32 -12.63 -4.42
C ASN A 6 23.69 -14.04 -3.95
N ASP A 7 23.79 -14.99 -4.88
CA ASP A 7 24.08 -16.41 -4.62
C ASP A 7 23.08 -17.09 -3.67
N GLY A 8 21.83 -16.62 -3.66
CA GLY A 8 20.76 -17.15 -2.82
C GLY A 8 20.76 -16.63 -1.38
N LYS A 9 21.55 -15.59 -1.08
CA LYS A 9 21.61 -15.00 0.26
C LYS A 9 20.52 -13.95 0.49
N ASP A 10 20.05 -13.30 -0.57
CA ASP A 10 19.04 -12.26 -0.52
C ASP A 10 17.84 -12.60 -1.39
N LEU A 11 16.69 -12.00 -1.06
CA LEU A 11 15.44 -12.20 -1.78
C LEU A 11 15.00 -10.90 -2.43
N HIS A 12 14.86 -10.90 -3.75
CA HIS A 12 14.25 -9.81 -4.49
C HIS A 12 12.76 -10.11 -4.70
N VAL A 13 11.91 -9.24 -4.18
CA VAL A 13 10.46 -9.40 -4.17
C VAL A 13 9.83 -8.12 -4.66
N PHE A 14 8.92 -8.23 -5.63
CA PHE A 14 8.12 -7.10 -6.07
C PHE A 14 6.72 -7.52 -6.49
N VAL A 15 5.80 -6.56 -6.45
CA VAL A 15 4.45 -6.65 -7.02
C VAL A 15 4.25 -5.50 -7.99
N THR A 16 3.49 -5.73 -9.05
CA THR A 16 3.11 -4.69 -10.01
C THR A 16 1.60 -4.58 -10.02
N MET A 17 1.09 -3.40 -9.67
CA MET A 17 -0.35 -3.13 -9.59
C MET A 17 -0.68 -1.90 -10.44
N PRO A 18 -0.91 -2.05 -11.76
CA PRO A 18 -1.00 -0.93 -12.69
C PRO A 18 -2.30 -0.10 -12.54
N CYS A 19 -3.32 -0.64 -11.87
CA CYS A 19 -4.66 -0.07 -11.83
C CYS A 19 -5.20 0.06 -10.40
N ILE A 20 -4.41 0.62 -9.48
CA ILE A 20 -4.90 0.94 -8.13
C ILE A 20 -5.74 2.22 -8.19
N GLN A 21 -7.05 2.09 -8.03
CA GLN A 21 -7.98 3.21 -7.93
C GLN A 21 -8.30 3.50 -6.46
N VAL A 22 -7.72 4.57 -5.93
CA VAL A 22 -7.90 4.99 -4.53
C VAL A 22 -8.08 6.51 -4.45
N GLY A 23 -8.66 6.97 -3.34
CA GLY A 23 -8.85 8.38 -3.05
C GLY A 23 -8.98 8.62 -1.55
N THR A 24 -8.58 9.82 -1.12
CA THR A 24 -8.55 10.21 0.31
C THR A 24 -9.55 11.31 0.65
N VAL A 25 -10.37 11.73 -0.31
CA VAL A 25 -11.33 12.83 -0.21
C VAL A 25 -12.67 12.41 -0.81
N ARG A 26 -13.77 12.76 -0.11
CA ARG A 26 -15.18 12.58 -0.54
C ARG A 26 -15.61 11.10 -0.62
N GLY A 27 -16.90 10.89 -0.82
CA GLY A 27 -17.50 9.55 -0.92
C GLY A 27 -17.49 8.86 0.44
N GLY A 28 -17.14 7.58 0.45
CA GLY A 28 -17.07 6.79 1.68
C GLY A 28 -16.02 7.29 2.68
N THR A 29 -15.05 8.11 2.28
CA THR A 29 -14.01 8.62 3.18
C THR A 29 -14.50 9.67 4.18
N GLN A 30 -15.78 10.05 4.14
CA GLN A 30 -16.41 10.97 5.11
C GLN A 30 -17.31 10.26 6.13
N LEU A 31 -17.57 8.97 5.96
CA LEU A 31 -18.35 8.16 6.90
C LEU A 31 -17.54 7.92 8.19
N ALA A 32 -18.16 7.82 9.36
CA ALA A 32 -17.48 8.02 10.64
C ALA A 32 -16.22 7.16 10.91
N SER A 33 -16.13 5.93 10.41
CA SER A 33 -15.00 5.03 10.67
C SER A 33 -13.84 5.20 9.68
N GLN A 34 -14.12 5.49 8.41
CA GLN A 34 -13.12 5.56 7.34
C GLN A 34 -12.05 6.65 7.54
N PRO A 35 -12.36 7.90 7.97
CA PRO A 35 -11.37 8.90 8.31
C PRO A 35 -10.41 8.44 9.39
N THR A 36 -10.89 7.70 10.39
CA THR A 36 -10.05 7.17 11.47
C THR A 36 -9.01 6.21 10.91
N CYS A 37 -9.41 5.29 10.02
CA CYS A 37 -8.47 4.41 9.33
C CYS A 37 -7.47 5.18 8.45
N LEU A 38 -7.92 6.20 7.71
CA LEU A 38 -7.03 7.02 6.89
C LEU A 38 -6.07 7.88 7.74
N ASN A 39 -6.46 8.26 8.96
CA ASN A 39 -5.59 8.97 9.89
C ASN A 39 -4.50 8.06 10.47
N LEU A 40 -4.75 6.75 10.64
CA LEU A 40 -3.73 5.81 11.14
C LEU A 40 -2.50 5.72 10.24
N VAL A 41 -2.70 5.94 8.95
CA VAL A 41 -1.63 5.96 7.94
C VAL A 41 -1.33 7.38 7.41
N ASP A 42 -1.85 8.40 8.09
CA ASP A 42 -1.63 9.83 7.82
C ASP A 42 -1.92 10.29 6.38
N VAL A 43 -2.96 9.74 5.75
CA VAL A 43 -3.35 10.12 4.38
C VAL A 43 -4.74 10.75 4.29
N LYS A 44 -5.41 11.05 5.40
CA LYS A 44 -6.78 11.57 5.36
C LYS A 44 -6.84 12.95 4.71
N GLY A 45 -7.75 13.11 3.74
CA GLY A 45 -8.03 14.40 3.10
C GLY A 45 -7.06 14.76 1.97
N ALA A 46 -7.14 16.03 1.55
CA ALA A 46 -6.26 16.60 0.54
C ALA A 46 -4.93 17.00 1.18
N SER A 47 -3.82 16.69 0.52
CA SER A 47 -2.50 17.15 0.97
C SER A 47 -2.35 18.65 0.73
N ARG A 48 -1.64 19.32 1.66
CA ARG A 48 -1.28 20.74 1.56
C ARG A 48 0.01 20.95 0.76
N GLU A 49 0.85 19.93 0.64
CA GLU A 49 2.15 20.02 -0.04
C GLU A 49 2.00 19.88 -1.55
N SER A 50 1.23 18.89 -2.00
CA SER A 50 1.08 18.58 -3.41
C SER A 50 -0.24 17.88 -3.74
N LEU A 51 -0.77 18.14 -4.93
CA LEU A 51 -2.00 17.52 -5.41
C LEU A 51 -1.84 15.99 -5.48
N ALA A 52 -2.87 15.28 -5.01
CA ALA A 52 -2.95 13.82 -4.98
C ALA A 52 -1.87 13.09 -4.15
N LEU A 53 -1.01 13.79 -3.41
CA LEU A 53 0.06 13.16 -2.62
C LEU A 53 -0.47 12.08 -1.68
N ASN A 54 -1.49 12.41 -0.88
CA ASN A 54 -2.11 11.45 0.04
C ASN A 54 -2.72 10.24 -0.67
N SER A 55 -3.33 10.43 -1.83
CA SER A 55 -3.91 9.32 -2.61
C SER A 55 -2.82 8.44 -3.24
N ARG A 56 -1.69 9.02 -3.66
CA ARG A 56 -0.52 8.26 -4.12
C ARG A 56 0.12 7.48 -2.98
N LEU A 57 0.25 8.09 -1.80
CA LEU A 57 0.76 7.42 -0.61
C LEU A 57 -0.14 6.25 -0.19
N LEU A 58 -1.47 6.45 -0.20
CA LEU A 58 -2.41 5.36 0.02
C LEU A 58 -2.27 4.23 -1.00
N ALA A 59 -2.07 4.55 -2.29
CA ALA A 59 -1.83 3.53 -3.31
C ALA A 59 -0.53 2.73 -3.05
N ALA A 60 0.53 3.40 -2.61
CA ALA A 60 1.78 2.75 -2.22
C ALA A 60 1.60 1.85 -0.99
N ILE A 61 0.87 2.31 0.04
CA ILE A 61 0.54 1.51 1.23
C ILE A 61 -0.24 0.26 0.86
N VAL A 62 -1.21 0.37 -0.08
CA VAL A 62 -1.97 -0.79 -0.59
C VAL A 62 -1.03 -1.79 -1.26
N ALA A 63 -0.16 -1.34 -2.16
CA ALA A 63 0.79 -2.22 -2.86
C ALA A 63 1.79 -2.88 -1.90
N ASP A 64 2.28 -2.14 -0.91
CA ASP A 64 3.21 -2.65 0.11
C ASP A 64 2.54 -3.68 1.04
N SER A 65 1.28 -3.43 1.43
CA SER A 65 0.48 -4.39 2.19
C SER A 65 0.27 -5.70 1.43
N VAL A 66 0.05 -5.63 0.12
CA VAL A 66 -0.04 -6.83 -0.73
C VAL A 66 1.31 -7.54 -0.80
N LEU A 67 2.41 -6.82 -1.00
CA LEU A 67 3.76 -7.38 -1.02
C LEU A 67 4.10 -8.11 0.28
N ALA A 68 3.81 -7.49 1.43
CA ALA A 68 4.00 -8.06 2.76
C ALA A 68 3.14 -9.32 2.97
N GLY A 69 1.88 -9.29 2.51
CA GLY A 69 0.98 -10.43 2.55
C GLY A 69 1.49 -11.62 1.72
N GLU A 70 1.93 -11.38 0.48
CA GLU A 70 2.51 -12.40 -0.39
C GLU A 70 3.77 -13.02 0.23
N LEU A 71 4.64 -12.19 0.80
CA LEU A 71 5.86 -12.66 1.47
C LEU A 71 5.53 -13.50 2.72
N SER A 72 4.58 -13.06 3.54
CA SER A 72 4.18 -13.77 4.76
C SER A 72 3.45 -15.08 4.48
N PHE A 73 2.59 -15.11 3.46
CA PHE A 73 1.87 -16.33 3.08
C PHE A 73 2.84 -17.39 2.58
N ARG A 74 3.83 -17.02 1.77
CA ARG A 74 4.86 -17.93 1.25
C ARG A 74 5.72 -18.54 2.37
N LYS A 75 6.16 -17.75 3.35
CA LYS A 75 6.94 -18.26 4.50
C LYS A 75 6.21 -19.28 5.39
N ARG A 76 4.89 -19.37 5.31
CA ARG A 76 4.09 -20.30 6.13
C ARG A 76 4.13 -21.75 5.61
N TRP A 77 4.56 -21.95 4.36
CA TRP A 77 4.51 -23.24 3.66
C TRP A 77 5.88 -23.82 3.28
N ASP A 78 6.97 -23.18 3.71
CA ASP A 78 8.34 -23.73 3.71
C ASP A 78 8.67 -24.28 5.11
#